data_AF-A0A6N2YS16-F1
#
_entry.id   AF-A0A6N2YS16-F1
#
_cell.length_a   1.000
_cell.length_b   1.000
_cell.length_c   1.000
_cell.angle_alpha   90.00
_cell.angle_beta   90.00
_cell.angle_gamma   90.00
#
_symmetry.space_group_name_H-M   'P 1'
#
loop_
_entity.id
_entity.type
_entity.pdbx_description
1 polymer ?
#
loop_
_entity_poly.entity_id
_entity_poly.type
_entity_poly.pdbx_seq_one_letter_code
_entity_poly.pdbx_strand_id
1 'polypeptide(L)'
;MDSFNIYKDIAERTQGDIYVGVVGPVRTGKSTFIKKFMDLMVIPKIDNNYKKERAKDELPQSGSGKSIHTTEPKFVPNEAVEISLDDELVFKVRMVDCVGYIVKGALGYLDGEEAKMVHTPWYEYEIPFEDAAEIGTRKVITDHSTIGIVVTTDGSITGITREEYVEAEERVISELQSINKPFIMVLNSAKPNAPETKALKKELEEKYNVTVQILDVYNMGEGDIEDIFKSVLTEFPVREINIDMPEWLERLEPSHWLKKDFLNIVKDMSINISKVKDIKVSLDSFKEEENLGSSQLMEIDLGVGTGRILMKPKDGIFYKVLSEICDLDVSSESDLLSLVKELNVARKEYDKVKDALIDVKETGYGLVAPQLSEMKFEEPEIVKQGNKFGVKLKASAPSLHLIKADIKTEISPIMGSEKESEELVKAILDQFESDPTSLWQSNMFGKSLEVLVKEGLQNKLYKMPEDVQVKIQKTLQKIINEGNGGLICIIL
;
A
#
# COMPACT_ATOMS: atom_id res chain seq x y z
N MET A 1 -27.23 14.19 0.92
CA MET A 1 -26.27 13.16 1.36
C MET A 1 -26.69 11.76 0.89
N ASP A 2 -27.51 11.64 -0.17
CA ASP A 2 -28.18 10.38 -0.56
C ASP A 2 -27.76 9.78 -1.91
N SER A 3 -26.72 10.31 -2.56
CA SER A 3 -26.27 9.84 -3.89
C SER A 3 -25.20 8.74 -3.87
N PHE A 4 -24.78 8.27 -2.68
CA PHE A 4 -23.60 7.40 -2.53
C PHE A 4 -23.90 5.88 -2.40
N ASN A 5 -25.17 5.46 -2.44
CA ASN A 5 -25.56 4.08 -2.13
C ASN A 5 -25.75 3.14 -3.33
N ILE A 6 -25.79 3.65 -4.57
CA ILE A 6 -26.06 2.84 -5.78
C ILE A 6 -25.03 1.71 -5.93
N TYR A 7 -23.75 1.96 -5.62
CA TYR A 7 -22.70 0.97 -5.79
C TYR A 7 -22.65 -0.10 -4.70
N LYS A 8 -23.10 0.22 -3.47
CA LYS A 8 -23.23 -0.78 -2.40
C LYS A 8 -24.40 -1.71 -2.70
N ASP A 9 -25.50 -1.15 -3.18
CA ASP A 9 -26.64 -1.89 -3.71
C ASP A 9 -26.24 -2.74 -4.94
N ILE A 10 -25.45 -2.22 -5.88
CA ILE A 10 -24.95 -3.01 -7.02
C ILE A 10 -24.02 -4.12 -6.52
N ALA A 11 -22.97 -3.84 -5.74
CA ALA A 11 -22.04 -4.87 -5.27
C ALA A 11 -22.72 -5.96 -4.39
N GLU A 12 -23.67 -5.59 -3.52
CA GLU A 12 -24.46 -6.53 -2.72
C GLU A 12 -25.43 -7.35 -3.59
N ARG A 13 -25.93 -6.81 -4.71
CA ARG A 13 -26.82 -7.51 -5.67
C ARG A 13 -26.08 -8.30 -6.74
N THR A 14 -24.85 -7.91 -7.10
CA THR A 14 -24.08 -8.48 -8.20
C THR A 14 -23.09 -9.55 -7.77
N GLN A 15 -22.84 -9.76 -6.46
CA GLN A 15 -21.88 -10.76 -5.95
C GLN A 15 -20.48 -10.71 -6.61
N GLY A 16 -20.06 -9.53 -7.09
CA GLY A 16 -18.80 -9.34 -7.83
C GLY A 16 -18.89 -9.57 -9.35
N ASP A 17 -20.07 -9.86 -9.91
CA ASP A 17 -20.28 -10.00 -11.35
C ASP A 17 -20.36 -8.63 -12.05
N ILE A 18 -19.75 -8.54 -13.23
CA ILE A 18 -19.81 -7.37 -14.11
C ILE A 18 -20.96 -7.56 -15.10
N TYR A 19 -21.99 -6.72 -14.96
CA TYR A 19 -23.11 -6.68 -15.87
C TYR A 19 -22.85 -5.63 -16.96
N VAL A 20 -22.76 -6.06 -18.21
CA VAL A 20 -22.53 -5.19 -19.36
C VAL A 20 -23.85 -5.00 -20.09
N GLY A 21 -24.43 -3.81 -19.96
CA GLY A 21 -25.64 -3.42 -20.68
C GLY A 21 -25.30 -2.92 -22.07
N VAL A 22 -25.76 -3.62 -23.11
CA VAL A 22 -25.56 -3.17 -24.50
C VAL A 22 -26.78 -2.33 -24.91
N VAL A 23 -26.53 -1.05 -25.19
CA VAL A 23 -27.58 -0.03 -25.37
C VAL A 23 -27.31 0.78 -26.63
N GLY A 24 -28.30 1.55 -27.08
CA GLY A 24 -28.19 2.39 -28.27
C GLY A 24 -29.37 2.24 -29.23
N PRO A 25 -29.38 2.97 -30.35
CA PRO A 25 -30.51 3.00 -31.28
C PRO A 25 -30.81 1.63 -31.91
N VAL A 26 -32.06 1.37 -32.29
CA VAL A 26 -32.41 0.15 -33.05
C VAL A 26 -31.59 0.06 -34.34
N ARG A 27 -31.33 -1.16 -34.82
CA ARG A 27 -30.61 -1.41 -36.09
C ARG A 27 -29.15 -0.94 -36.15
N THR A 28 -28.52 -0.54 -35.05
CA THR A 28 -27.08 -0.22 -35.03
C THR A 28 -26.13 -1.43 -34.95
N GLY A 29 -26.67 -2.64 -34.82
CA GLY A 29 -25.89 -3.88 -34.73
C GLY A 29 -25.74 -4.47 -33.33
N LYS A 30 -26.48 -3.98 -32.32
CA LYS A 30 -26.47 -4.49 -30.94
C LYS A 30 -26.57 -6.02 -30.83
N SER A 31 -27.61 -6.63 -31.41
CA SER A 31 -27.81 -8.08 -31.31
C SER A 31 -26.72 -8.88 -32.05
N THR A 32 -26.14 -8.32 -33.11
CA THR A 32 -24.98 -8.91 -33.81
C THR A 32 -23.74 -8.87 -32.92
N PHE A 33 -23.50 -7.76 -32.22
CA PHE A 33 -22.41 -7.60 -31.27
C PHE A 33 -22.50 -8.61 -30.12
N ILE A 34 -23.67 -8.73 -29.49
CA ILE A 34 -23.91 -9.69 -28.40
C ILE A 34 -23.68 -11.13 -28.89
N LYS A 35 -24.21 -11.48 -30.07
CA LYS A 35 -24.05 -12.82 -30.64
C LYS A 35 -22.57 -13.16 -30.87
N LYS A 36 -21.82 -12.26 -31.51
CA LYS A 36 -20.39 -12.45 -31.77
C LYS A 36 -19.57 -12.49 -30.49
N PHE A 37 -19.88 -11.66 -29.50
CA PHE A 37 -19.27 -11.70 -28.18
C PHE A 37 -19.44 -13.08 -27.54
N MET A 38 -20.66 -13.61 -27.56
CA MET A 38 -20.96 -14.93 -27.01
C MET A 38 -20.25 -16.05 -27.77
N ASP A 39 -20.26 -16.02 -29.11
CA ASP A 39 -19.64 -17.04 -29.96
C ASP A 39 -18.11 -17.10 -29.82
N LEU A 40 -17.45 -15.95 -29.64
CA LEU A 40 -16.00 -15.85 -29.61
C LEU A 40 -15.42 -15.93 -28.19
N MET A 41 -15.99 -15.22 -27.21
CA MET A 41 -15.37 -15.12 -25.87
C MET A 41 -15.97 -16.07 -24.83
N VAL A 42 -17.25 -16.42 -24.96
CA VAL A 42 -17.99 -17.13 -23.90
C VAL A 42 -18.14 -18.61 -24.23
N ILE A 43 -18.71 -18.94 -25.38
CA ILE A 43 -19.01 -20.32 -25.80
C ILE A 43 -17.76 -21.22 -25.85
N PRO A 44 -16.58 -20.76 -26.29
CA PRO A 44 -15.37 -21.58 -26.27
C PRO A 44 -14.87 -21.89 -24.85
N LYS A 45 -15.09 -20.98 -23.88
CA LYS A 45 -14.61 -21.10 -22.50
C LYS A 45 -15.55 -21.88 -21.56
N ILE A 46 -16.73 -22.30 -22.03
CA ILE A 46 -17.65 -23.15 -21.25
C ILE A 46 -17.22 -24.62 -21.36
N ASP A 47 -16.70 -25.19 -20.26
CA ASP A 47 -16.29 -26.60 -20.17
C ASP A 47 -17.45 -27.60 -20.29
N ASN A 48 -18.65 -27.20 -19.87
CA ASN A 48 -19.82 -28.08 -19.84
C ASN A 48 -20.63 -28.01 -21.15
N ASN A 49 -20.64 -29.12 -21.92
CA ASN A 49 -21.38 -29.23 -23.18
C ASN A 49 -22.88 -28.92 -23.08
N TYR A 50 -23.55 -29.27 -21.97
CA TYR A 50 -24.98 -28.95 -21.79
C TYR A 50 -25.22 -27.45 -21.55
N LYS A 51 -24.32 -26.77 -20.81
CA LYS A 51 -24.38 -25.32 -20.64
C LYS A 51 -24.07 -24.59 -21.95
N LYS A 52 -23.17 -25.16 -22.76
CA LYS A 52 -22.78 -24.64 -24.07
C LYS A 52 -23.91 -24.69 -25.10
N GLU A 53 -24.68 -25.79 -25.14
CA GLU A 53 -25.88 -25.87 -25.99
C GLU A 53 -26.98 -24.91 -25.53
N ARG A 54 -27.25 -24.82 -24.22
CA ARG A 54 -28.21 -23.84 -23.68
C ARG A 54 -27.83 -22.40 -23.99
N ALA A 55 -26.55 -22.04 -23.85
CA ALA A 55 -26.07 -20.70 -24.18
C ALA A 55 -26.26 -20.35 -25.67
N LYS A 56 -26.14 -21.33 -26.58
CA LYS A 56 -26.40 -21.14 -28.03
C LYS A 56 -27.88 -20.93 -28.33
N ASP A 57 -28.75 -21.70 -27.68
CA ASP A 57 -30.21 -21.56 -27.83
C ASP A 57 -30.73 -20.24 -27.21
N GLU A 58 -30.00 -19.69 -26.25
CA GLU A 58 -30.34 -18.43 -25.58
C GLU A 58 -29.93 -17.17 -26.39
N LEU A 59 -29.16 -17.29 -27.47
CA LEU A 59 -28.69 -16.16 -28.28
C LEU A 59 -29.84 -15.43 -29.00
N PRO A 60 -29.76 -14.09 -29.13
CA PRO A 60 -30.74 -13.33 -29.91
C PRO A 60 -30.67 -13.72 -31.40
N GLN A 61 -31.84 -13.91 -32.03
CA GLN A 61 -31.91 -14.16 -33.47
C GLN A 61 -31.64 -12.87 -34.25
N SER A 62 -30.48 -12.80 -34.92
CA SER A 62 -30.11 -11.66 -35.78
C SER A 62 -30.89 -11.73 -37.11
N GLY A 63 -31.97 -10.97 -37.24
CA GLY A 63 -32.74 -10.88 -38.50
C GLY A 63 -32.19 -9.81 -39.47
N SER A 64 -31.85 -10.21 -40.70
CA SER A 64 -31.51 -9.31 -41.80
C SER A 64 -32.78 -8.69 -42.40
N GLY A 65 -33.09 -7.42 -42.06
CA GLY A 65 -34.31 -6.74 -42.53
C GLY A 65 -34.45 -5.31 -41.97
N LYS A 66 -35.62 -4.68 -42.10
CA LYS A 66 -35.98 -3.40 -41.44
C LYS A 66 -36.86 -3.56 -40.18
N SER A 67 -37.39 -4.77 -39.92
CA SER A 67 -38.32 -5.14 -38.83
C SER A 67 -37.67 -5.26 -37.45
N ILE A 68 -38.23 -4.69 -36.38
CA ILE A 68 -37.73 -4.86 -35.00
C ILE A 68 -38.09 -6.27 -34.50
N HIS A 69 -37.11 -7.03 -34.00
CA HIS A 69 -37.31 -8.41 -33.49
C HIS A 69 -37.21 -8.52 -31.96
N THR A 70 -36.33 -7.73 -31.32
CA THR A 70 -36.17 -7.71 -29.86
C THR A 70 -37.31 -6.90 -29.24
N THR A 71 -38.16 -7.56 -28.46
CA THR A 71 -39.33 -6.97 -27.82
C THR A 71 -39.21 -6.89 -26.30
N GLU A 72 -38.29 -7.65 -25.69
CA GLU A 72 -38.03 -7.68 -24.25
C GLU A 72 -36.53 -7.76 -23.95
N PRO A 73 -36.06 -7.16 -22.84
CA PRO A 73 -34.66 -7.24 -22.44
C PRO A 73 -34.30 -8.65 -21.97
N LYS A 74 -33.18 -9.20 -22.44
CA LYS A 74 -32.74 -10.57 -22.12
C LYS A 74 -31.33 -10.58 -21.58
N PHE A 75 -31.13 -11.26 -20.45
CA PHE A 75 -29.82 -11.55 -19.90
C PHE A 75 -29.22 -12.76 -20.62
N VAL A 76 -28.02 -12.58 -21.18
CA VAL A 76 -27.34 -13.62 -21.95
C VAL A 76 -25.86 -13.63 -21.55
N PRO A 77 -25.33 -14.71 -20.96
CA PRO A 77 -26.00 -15.93 -20.49
C PRO A 77 -26.77 -15.75 -19.16
N ASN A 78 -27.54 -16.77 -18.76
CA ASN A 78 -28.28 -16.78 -17.49
C ASN A 78 -27.39 -16.83 -16.22
N GLU A 79 -26.20 -17.40 -16.31
CA GLU A 79 -25.18 -17.42 -15.24
C GLU A 79 -23.96 -16.62 -15.70
N ALA A 80 -23.32 -15.86 -14.81
CA ALA A 80 -22.12 -15.11 -15.16
C ALA A 80 -20.95 -16.06 -15.49
N VAL A 81 -20.22 -15.76 -16.56
CA VAL A 81 -19.09 -16.59 -17.02
C VAL A 81 -17.80 -15.83 -16.75
N GLU A 82 -16.83 -16.53 -16.16
CA GLU A 82 -15.50 -16.00 -15.89
C GLU A 82 -14.69 -15.90 -17.20
N ILE A 83 -14.13 -14.72 -17.43
CA ILE A 83 -13.29 -14.40 -18.59
C ILE A 83 -11.97 -13.86 -18.04
N SER A 84 -10.87 -14.49 -18.44
CA SER A 84 -9.53 -13.94 -18.30
C SER A 84 -9.12 -13.16 -19.56
N LEU A 85 -8.54 -11.98 -19.35
CA LEU A 85 -7.91 -11.12 -20.36
C LEU A 85 -6.42 -10.96 -20.00
N ASP A 86 -5.53 -11.27 -20.94
CA ASP A 86 -4.06 -11.16 -20.81
C ASP A 86 -3.45 -11.78 -19.53
N ASP A 87 -4.04 -12.87 -19.01
CA ASP A 87 -3.60 -13.63 -17.81
C ASP A 87 -3.53 -12.85 -16.47
N GLU A 88 -3.74 -11.53 -16.45
CA GLU A 88 -3.70 -10.68 -15.24
C GLU A 88 -5.08 -10.19 -14.79
N LEU A 89 -6.08 -10.17 -15.68
CA LEU A 89 -7.41 -9.63 -15.41
C LEU A 89 -8.47 -10.73 -15.52
N VAL A 90 -9.03 -11.14 -14.38
CA VAL A 90 -10.12 -12.11 -14.28
C VAL A 90 -11.40 -11.42 -13.85
N PHE A 91 -12.47 -11.55 -14.63
CA PHE A 91 -13.77 -11.00 -14.27
C PHE A 91 -14.93 -11.84 -14.79
N LYS A 92 -16.07 -11.76 -14.10
CA LYS A 92 -17.29 -12.47 -14.49
C LYS A 92 -18.18 -11.54 -15.30
N VAL A 93 -18.58 -11.96 -16.50
CA VAL A 93 -19.39 -11.13 -17.40
C VAL A 93 -20.79 -11.70 -17.56
N ARG A 94 -21.76 -10.79 -17.58
CA ARG A 94 -23.11 -11.06 -18.06
C ARG A 94 -23.58 -9.92 -18.97
N MET A 95 -24.06 -10.25 -20.17
CA MET A 95 -24.55 -9.25 -21.12
C MET A 95 -26.05 -9.05 -20.93
N VAL A 96 -26.51 -7.82 -21.11
CA VAL A 96 -27.94 -7.48 -21.15
C VAL A 96 -28.27 -6.87 -22.49
N ASP A 97 -29.10 -7.55 -23.28
CA ASP A 97 -29.66 -7.01 -24.53
C ASP A 97 -30.81 -6.08 -24.16
N CYS A 98 -30.62 -4.77 -24.33
CA CYS A 98 -31.68 -3.79 -24.10
C CYS A 98 -32.46 -3.52 -25.40
N VAL A 99 -33.75 -3.25 -25.27
CA VAL A 99 -34.58 -2.85 -26.42
C VAL A 99 -34.05 -1.50 -26.93
N GLY A 100 -33.68 -1.45 -28.20
CA GLY A 100 -33.05 -0.25 -28.76
C GLY A 100 -33.98 0.96 -28.77
N TYR A 101 -33.41 2.15 -28.64
CA TYR A 101 -34.17 3.40 -28.81
C TYR A 101 -34.64 3.50 -30.26
N ILE A 102 -35.92 3.80 -30.45
CA ILE A 102 -36.55 3.81 -31.76
C ILE A 102 -36.00 4.97 -32.59
N VAL A 103 -35.75 4.72 -33.88
CA VAL A 103 -35.38 5.75 -34.87
C VAL A 103 -36.49 5.86 -35.92
N LYS A 104 -36.69 7.06 -36.43
CA LYS A 104 -37.81 7.40 -37.34
C LYS A 104 -37.90 6.45 -38.55
N GLY A 105 -36.79 6.01 -39.12
CA GLY A 105 -36.73 5.10 -40.27
C GLY A 105 -36.78 3.59 -39.99
N ALA A 106 -36.94 3.14 -38.74
CA ALA A 106 -37.14 1.72 -38.44
C ALA A 106 -38.57 1.26 -38.79
N LEU A 107 -38.76 0.03 -39.29
CA LEU A 107 -40.11 -0.51 -39.57
C LEU A 107 -40.51 -1.51 -38.47
N GLY A 108 -41.77 -1.50 -38.04
CA GLY A 108 -42.35 -2.53 -37.15
C GLY A 108 -42.74 -2.11 -35.73
N TYR A 109 -42.68 -0.82 -35.39
CA TYR A 109 -43.26 -0.26 -34.15
C TYR A 109 -44.66 0.37 -34.34
N LEU A 110 -45.07 0.60 -35.59
CA LEU A 110 -46.41 1.04 -35.98
C LEU A 110 -47.20 -0.14 -36.54
N ASP A 111 -48.46 -0.28 -36.13
CA ASP A 111 -49.46 -1.16 -36.75
C ASP A 111 -50.39 -0.29 -37.61
N GLY A 112 -50.02 -0.08 -38.88
CA GLY A 112 -50.68 0.91 -39.73
C GLY A 112 -50.28 2.35 -39.38
N GLU A 113 -51.22 3.15 -38.87
CA GLU A 113 -51.00 4.53 -38.38
C GLU A 113 -50.98 4.63 -36.84
N GLU A 114 -51.30 3.55 -36.12
CA GLU A 114 -51.34 3.52 -34.66
C GLU A 114 -50.10 2.83 -34.07
N ALA A 115 -49.68 3.28 -32.88
CA ALA A 115 -48.56 2.69 -32.17
C ALA A 115 -48.92 1.27 -31.71
N LYS A 116 -48.03 0.30 -31.96
CA LYS A 116 -48.23 -1.08 -31.54
C LYS A 116 -48.29 -1.13 -30.00
N MET A 117 -49.36 -1.68 -29.44
CA MET A 117 -49.53 -1.81 -27.99
C MET A 117 -48.96 -3.13 -27.48
N VAL A 118 -48.36 -3.13 -26.30
CA VAL A 118 -47.82 -4.33 -25.65
C VAL A 118 -48.16 -4.37 -24.16
N HIS A 119 -48.41 -5.57 -23.66
CA HIS A 119 -48.46 -5.83 -22.22
C HIS A 119 -47.03 -5.88 -21.67
N THR A 120 -46.77 -5.15 -20.58
CA THR A 120 -45.51 -5.25 -19.85
C THR A 120 -45.75 -5.81 -18.45
N PRO A 121 -44.75 -6.40 -17.79
CA PRO A 121 -44.91 -6.88 -16.41
C PRO A 121 -45.05 -5.75 -15.39
N TRP A 122 -44.99 -4.49 -15.83
CA TRP A 122 -44.77 -3.32 -14.97
C TRP A 122 -45.99 -2.43 -14.85
N TYR A 123 -46.97 -2.63 -15.74
CA TYR A 123 -48.24 -1.93 -15.78
C TYR A 123 -49.36 -2.95 -15.97
N GLU A 124 -50.50 -2.74 -15.30
CA GLU A 124 -51.68 -3.58 -15.46
C GLU A 124 -52.44 -3.30 -16.78
N TYR A 125 -52.03 -2.28 -17.53
CA TYR A 125 -52.61 -1.87 -18.81
C TYR A 125 -51.60 -1.91 -19.94
N GLU A 126 -52.08 -2.10 -21.18
CA GLU A 126 -51.24 -2.08 -22.38
C GLU A 126 -50.66 -0.67 -22.57
N ILE A 127 -49.37 -0.60 -22.84
CA ILE A 127 -48.66 0.64 -23.15
C ILE A 127 -48.08 0.58 -24.56
N PRO A 128 -47.86 1.74 -25.23
CA PRO A 128 -47.19 1.78 -26.52
C PRO A 128 -45.85 1.05 -26.48
N PHE A 129 -45.52 0.33 -27.55
CA PHE A 129 -44.26 -0.42 -27.66
C PHE A 129 -43.02 0.47 -27.48
N GLU A 130 -43.10 1.72 -27.91
CA GLU A 130 -42.06 2.73 -27.70
C GLU A 130 -41.82 3.00 -26.20
N ASP A 131 -42.88 3.29 -25.45
CA ASP A 131 -42.80 3.53 -24.01
C ASP A 131 -42.36 2.27 -23.24
N ALA A 132 -42.86 1.09 -23.65
CA ALA A 132 -42.48 -0.18 -23.06
C ALA A 132 -40.98 -0.48 -23.21
N ALA A 133 -40.46 -0.27 -24.41
CA ALA A 133 -39.05 -0.43 -24.72
C ALA A 133 -38.19 0.57 -23.95
N GLU A 134 -38.63 1.83 -23.85
CA GLU A 134 -37.90 2.90 -23.20
C GLU A 134 -37.82 2.71 -21.68
N ILE A 135 -38.97 2.50 -21.03
CA ILE A 135 -39.00 2.24 -19.58
C ILE A 135 -38.20 0.96 -19.31
N GLY A 136 -38.40 -0.07 -20.15
CA GLY A 136 -37.67 -1.34 -20.24
C GLY A 136 -36.16 -1.18 -20.06
N THR A 137 -35.60 -0.48 -21.03
CA THR A 137 -34.17 -0.21 -21.15
C THR A 137 -33.68 0.67 -20.00
N ARG A 138 -34.44 1.69 -19.59
CA ARG A 138 -34.05 2.58 -18.49
C ARG A 138 -33.90 1.84 -17.17
N LYS A 139 -34.86 1.00 -16.76
CA LYS A 139 -34.74 0.25 -15.49
C LYS A 139 -33.60 -0.76 -15.52
N VAL A 140 -33.41 -1.45 -16.64
CA VAL A 140 -32.32 -2.42 -16.79
C VAL A 140 -30.95 -1.74 -16.74
N ILE A 141 -30.83 -0.58 -17.41
CA ILE A 141 -29.64 0.26 -17.34
C ILE A 141 -29.45 0.81 -15.95
N THR A 142 -30.49 1.22 -15.21
CA THR A 142 -30.32 1.81 -13.86
C THR A 142 -30.02 0.75 -12.80
N ASP A 143 -30.74 -0.36 -12.79
CA ASP A 143 -30.78 -1.29 -11.65
C ASP A 143 -29.90 -2.54 -11.82
N HIS A 144 -29.52 -2.88 -13.04
CA HIS A 144 -28.94 -4.21 -13.34
C HIS A 144 -27.69 -4.22 -14.22
N SER A 145 -27.16 -3.07 -14.66
CA SER A 145 -25.88 -2.99 -15.37
C SER A 145 -24.80 -2.29 -14.55
N THR A 146 -23.60 -2.88 -14.53
CA THR A 146 -22.38 -2.29 -13.98
C THR A 146 -21.74 -1.32 -14.99
N ILE A 147 -21.89 -1.60 -16.30
CA ILE A 147 -21.30 -0.83 -17.41
C ILE A 147 -22.27 -0.72 -18.58
N GLY A 148 -22.24 0.40 -19.32
CA GLY A 148 -22.89 0.54 -20.62
C GLY A 148 -21.93 0.34 -21.81
N ILE A 149 -22.34 -0.39 -22.84
CA ILE A 149 -21.74 -0.31 -24.18
C ILE A 149 -22.78 0.30 -25.11
N VAL A 150 -22.52 1.52 -25.58
CA VAL A 150 -23.39 2.23 -26.52
C VAL A 150 -22.99 1.85 -27.94
N VAL A 151 -23.83 1.12 -28.66
CA VAL A 151 -23.58 0.77 -30.07
C VAL A 151 -24.32 1.75 -30.98
N THR A 152 -23.54 2.51 -31.73
CA THR A 152 -24.02 3.48 -32.73
C THR A 152 -23.50 3.13 -34.12
N THR A 153 -23.91 3.86 -35.14
CA THR A 153 -23.53 3.61 -36.54
C THR A 153 -23.24 4.91 -37.29
N ASP A 154 -22.35 4.85 -38.28
CA ASP A 154 -22.11 5.92 -39.25
C ASP A 154 -23.12 5.91 -40.41
N GLY A 155 -24.13 5.03 -40.35
CA GLY A 155 -25.16 4.88 -41.38
C GLY A 155 -24.73 3.98 -42.55
N SER A 156 -23.52 3.41 -42.53
CA SER A 156 -23.02 2.56 -43.63
C SER A 156 -23.57 1.13 -43.64
N ILE A 157 -24.13 0.67 -42.53
CA ILE A 157 -24.49 -0.76 -42.32
C ILE A 157 -25.97 -1.03 -42.62
N THR A 158 -26.79 0.01 -42.45
CA THR A 158 -28.24 -0.07 -42.65
C THR A 158 -28.65 0.97 -43.68
N GLY A 159 -29.73 0.74 -44.42
CA GLY A 159 -30.29 1.75 -45.33
C GLY A 159 -30.98 2.94 -44.62
N ILE A 160 -30.51 3.32 -43.43
CA ILE A 160 -30.96 4.44 -42.60
C ILE A 160 -29.79 5.41 -42.51
N THR A 161 -30.04 6.71 -42.72
CA THR A 161 -28.96 7.71 -42.74
C THR A 161 -28.48 8.05 -41.33
N ARG A 162 -27.27 8.62 -41.21
CA ARG A 162 -26.68 8.97 -39.91
C ARG A 162 -27.53 9.97 -39.13
N GLU A 163 -28.15 10.92 -39.82
CA GLU A 163 -28.94 11.99 -39.22
C GLU A 163 -30.12 11.44 -38.41
N GLU A 164 -30.70 10.32 -38.82
CA GLU A 164 -31.79 9.67 -38.11
C GLU A 164 -31.36 9.00 -36.79
N TYR A 165 -30.06 8.72 -36.63
CA TYR A 165 -29.50 8.12 -35.42
C TYR A 165 -29.06 9.14 -34.37
N VAL A 166 -28.79 10.40 -34.75
CA VAL A 166 -28.20 11.42 -33.87
C VAL A 166 -29.11 11.72 -32.66
N GLU A 167 -30.41 11.90 -32.89
CA GLU A 167 -31.39 12.22 -31.84
C GLU A 167 -31.48 11.10 -30.79
N ALA A 168 -31.54 9.85 -31.24
CA ALA A 168 -31.59 8.69 -30.36
C ALA A 168 -30.25 8.46 -29.63
N GLU A 169 -29.12 8.71 -30.30
CA GLU A 169 -27.78 8.62 -29.71
C GLU A 169 -27.57 9.65 -28.59
N GLU A 170 -27.85 10.92 -28.85
CA GLU A 170 -27.71 12.01 -27.86
C GLU A 170 -28.52 11.73 -26.60
N ARG A 171 -29.73 11.18 -26.77
CA ARG A 171 -30.62 10.81 -25.66
C ARG A 171 -30.04 9.69 -24.81
N VAL A 172 -29.58 8.59 -25.43
CA VAL A 172 -28.95 7.46 -24.71
C VAL A 172 -27.76 7.93 -23.89
N ILE A 173 -26.90 8.75 -24.50
CA ILE A 173 -25.68 9.26 -23.86
C ILE A 173 -26.03 10.16 -22.68
N SER A 174 -26.98 11.08 -22.87
CA SER A 174 -27.42 12.01 -21.82
C SER A 174 -28.02 11.24 -20.63
N GLU A 175 -28.79 10.18 -20.90
CA GLU A 175 -29.33 9.32 -19.85
C GLU A 175 -28.22 8.59 -19.08
N LEU A 176 -27.25 7.97 -19.77
CA LEU A 176 -26.13 7.29 -19.12
C LEU A 176 -25.27 8.24 -18.29
N GLN A 177 -24.99 9.44 -18.81
CA GLN A 177 -24.27 10.49 -18.09
C GLN A 177 -25.05 10.96 -16.85
N SER A 178 -26.37 11.14 -16.95
CA SER A 178 -27.21 11.55 -15.81
C SER A 178 -27.24 10.53 -14.67
N ILE A 179 -27.08 9.24 -15.00
CA ILE A 179 -27.03 8.13 -14.03
C ILE A 179 -25.60 7.92 -13.50
N ASN A 180 -24.60 8.67 -13.99
CA ASN A 180 -23.18 8.51 -13.67
C ASN A 180 -22.67 7.07 -13.88
N LYS A 181 -23.18 6.38 -14.91
CA LYS A 181 -22.70 5.03 -15.25
C LYS A 181 -21.52 5.12 -16.21
N PRO A 182 -20.43 4.37 -15.99
CA PRO A 182 -19.34 4.30 -16.96
C PRO A 182 -19.85 3.60 -18.22
N PHE A 183 -19.53 4.17 -19.38
CA PHE A 183 -19.84 3.56 -20.66
C PHE A 183 -18.79 3.88 -21.71
N ILE A 184 -18.70 3.00 -22.71
CA ILE A 184 -17.94 3.24 -23.94
C ILE A 184 -18.90 3.32 -25.12
N MET A 185 -18.42 3.91 -26.21
CA MET A 185 -19.18 3.95 -27.46
C MET A 185 -18.49 3.09 -28.53
N VAL A 186 -19.26 2.23 -29.18
CA VAL A 186 -18.86 1.45 -30.35
C VAL A 186 -19.53 2.05 -31.58
N LEU A 187 -18.74 2.71 -32.42
CA LEU A 187 -19.15 3.20 -33.73
C LEU A 187 -19.03 2.06 -34.75
N ASN A 188 -20.15 1.39 -35.00
CA ASN A 188 -20.25 0.32 -35.97
C ASN A 188 -20.20 0.91 -37.39
N SER A 189 -19.30 0.41 -38.24
CA SER A 189 -19.14 0.81 -39.64
C SER A 189 -18.76 -0.36 -40.54
N ALA A 190 -19.31 -0.39 -41.76
CA ALA A 190 -18.85 -1.29 -42.82
C ALA A 190 -17.51 -0.84 -43.45
N LYS A 191 -17.05 0.38 -43.13
CA LYS A 191 -15.80 0.97 -43.65
C LYS A 191 -14.98 1.58 -42.51
N PRO A 192 -14.51 0.79 -41.54
CA PRO A 192 -13.84 1.29 -40.33
C PRO A 192 -12.58 2.13 -40.61
N ASN A 193 -11.92 1.92 -41.76
CA ASN A 193 -10.71 2.64 -42.15
C ASN A 193 -10.96 3.94 -42.94
N ALA A 194 -12.21 4.27 -43.26
CA ALA A 194 -12.54 5.48 -44.01
C ALA A 194 -12.18 6.75 -43.22
N PRO A 195 -11.71 7.81 -43.89
CA PRO A 195 -11.35 9.08 -43.23
C PRO A 195 -12.59 9.75 -42.59
N GLU A 196 -13.76 9.59 -43.20
CA GLU A 196 -15.05 10.10 -42.70
C GLU A 196 -15.42 9.47 -41.36
N THR A 197 -15.31 8.14 -41.24
CA THR A 197 -15.58 7.40 -39.99
C THR A 197 -14.58 7.76 -38.89
N LYS A 198 -13.30 8.01 -39.22
CA LYS A 198 -12.29 8.48 -38.27
C LYS A 198 -12.52 9.92 -37.80
N ALA A 199 -12.99 10.79 -38.68
CA ALA A 199 -13.38 12.15 -38.32
C ALA A 199 -14.60 12.13 -37.38
N LEU A 200 -15.61 11.32 -37.72
CA LEU A 200 -16.80 11.14 -36.88
C LEU A 200 -16.44 10.60 -35.49
N LYS A 201 -15.53 9.63 -35.39
CA LYS A 201 -15.02 9.17 -34.10
C LYS A 201 -14.50 10.34 -33.24
N LYS A 202 -13.62 11.18 -33.78
CA LYS A 202 -13.04 12.31 -33.02
C LYS A 202 -14.11 13.30 -32.58
N GLU A 203 -15.05 13.61 -33.46
CA GLU A 203 -16.17 14.50 -33.14
C GLU A 203 -16.99 13.95 -31.96
N LEU A 204 -17.29 12.65 -31.96
CA LEU A 204 -18.05 12.00 -30.88
C LEU A 204 -17.24 11.93 -29.57
N GLU A 205 -15.93 11.68 -29.64
CA GLU A 205 -15.03 11.69 -28.48
C GLU A 205 -14.99 13.09 -27.82
N GLU A 206 -14.84 14.14 -28.62
CA GLU A 206 -14.82 15.53 -28.14
C GLU A 206 -16.18 15.99 -27.62
N LYS A 207 -17.26 15.66 -28.33
CA LYS A 207 -18.62 16.10 -27.99
C LYS A 207 -19.13 15.48 -26.70
N TYR A 208 -18.87 14.19 -26.49
CA TYR A 208 -19.43 13.45 -25.36
C TYR A 208 -18.40 13.15 -24.26
N ASN A 209 -17.13 13.44 -24.48
CA ASN A 209 -16.02 13.15 -23.56
C ASN A 209 -15.97 11.67 -23.13
N VAL A 210 -16.12 10.77 -24.11
CA VAL A 210 -16.09 9.32 -23.91
C VAL A 210 -15.19 8.65 -24.94
N THR A 211 -14.64 7.49 -24.59
CA THR A 211 -13.85 6.68 -25.52
C THR A 211 -14.75 6.07 -26.60
N VAL A 212 -14.45 6.35 -27.87
CA VAL A 212 -15.19 5.82 -29.03
C VAL A 212 -14.32 4.84 -29.81
N GLN A 213 -14.81 3.63 -30.05
CA GLN A 213 -14.13 2.61 -30.84
C GLN A 213 -14.85 2.39 -32.17
N ILE A 214 -14.10 2.44 -33.27
CA ILE A 214 -14.63 2.12 -34.60
C ILE A 214 -14.50 0.62 -34.80
N LEU A 215 -15.61 -0.05 -35.12
CA LEU A 215 -15.61 -1.49 -35.34
C LEU A 215 -16.48 -1.89 -36.51
N ASP A 216 -16.07 -2.91 -37.25
CA ASP A 216 -16.99 -3.69 -38.09
C ASP A 216 -17.50 -4.88 -37.27
N VAL A 217 -18.67 -4.72 -36.65
CA VAL A 217 -19.27 -5.73 -35.78
C VAL A 217 -19.55 -7.05 -36.52
N TYR A 218 -19.72 -7.03 -37.85
CA TYR A 218 -19.96 -8.26 -38.61
C TYR A 218 -18.69 -9.10 -38.76
N ASN A 219 -17.56 -8.42 -38.99
CA ASN A 219 -16.25 -9.05 -39.19
C ASN A 219 -15.36 -9.07 -37.94
N MET A 220 -15.90 -8.70 -36.77
CA MET A 220 -15.16 -8.69 -35.50
C MET A 220 -14.54 -10.05 -35.16
N GLY A 221 -13.30 -10.00 -34.67
CA GLY A 221 -12.56 -11.13 -34.09
C GLY A 221 -12.42 -11.03 -32.57
N GLU A 222 -11.67 -11.97 -31.98
CA GLU A 222 -11.40 -12.00 -30.52
C GLU A 222 -10.63 -10.76 -30.06
N GLY A 223 -9.56 -10.37 -30.77
CA GLY A 223 -8.75 -9.20 -30.41
C GLY A 223 -9.52 -7.89 -30.37
N ASP A 224 -10.52 -7.72 -31.25
CA ASP A 224 -11.37 -6.53 -31.25
C ASP A 224 -12.22 -6.46 -29.97
N ILE A 225 -12.73 -7.60 -29.50
CA ILE A 225 -13.50 -7.68 -28.25
C ILE A 225 -12.58 -7.39 -27.07
N GLU A 226 -11.38 -7.96 -27.08
CA GLU A 226 -10.39 -7.69 -26.04
C GLU A 226 -10.06 -6.20 -25.94
N ASP A 227 -9.91 -5.50 -27.06
CA ASP A 227 -9.66 -4.06 -27.11
C ASP A 227 -10.85 -3.23 -26.59
N ILE A 228 -12.07 -3.63 -26.90
CA ILE A 228 -13.31 -3.05 -26.35
C ILE A 228 -13.29 -3.18 -24.83
N PHE A 229 -13.08 -4.40 -24.32
CA PHE A 229 -13.07 -4.64 -22.88
C PHE A 229 -11.90 -3.93 -22.21
N LYS A 230 -10.69 -3.93 -22.77
CA LYS A 230 -9.55 -3.15 -22.24
C LYS A 230 -9.92 -1.67 -22.08
N SER A 231 -10.59 -1.09 -23.07
CA SER A 231 -11.04 0.31 -22.99
C SER A 231 -12.15 0.50 -21.97
N VAL A 232 -13.12 -0.42 -21.89
CA VAL A 232 -14.14 -0.44 -20.84
C VAL A 232 -13.50 -0.45 -19.46
N LEU A 233 -12.53 -1.34 -19.24
CA LEU A 233 -11.82 -1.51 -17.97
C LEU A 233 -11.10 -0.22 -17.55
N THR A 234 -10.58 0.55 -18.50
CA THR A 234 -9.92 1.84 -18.21
C THR A 234 -10.88 2.96 -17.80
N GLU A 235 -12.16 2.87 -18.19
CA GLU A 235 -13.19 3.87 -17.87
C GLU A 235 -13.85 3.64 -16.50
N PHE A 236 -13.53 2.54 -15.81
CA PHE A 236 -14.10 2.24 -14.50
C PHE A 236 -13.72 3.30 -13.47
N PRO A 237 -14.68 3.81 -12.69
CA PRO A 237 -14.38 4.66 -11.56
C PRO A 237 -13.70 3.86 -10.45
N VAL A 238 -12.67 4.45 -9.84
CA VAL A 238 -11.95 3.84 -8.73
C VAL A 238 -12.51 4.42 -7.43
N ARG A 239 -12.95 3.55 -6.53
CA ARG A 239 -13.49 3.96 -5.21
C ARG A 239 -12.43 3.95 -4.13
N GLU A 240 -11.54 2.97 -4.19
CA GLU A 240 -10.54 2.73 -3.16
C GLU A 240 -9.22 2.31 -3.81
N ILE A 241 -8.12 2.81 -3.27
CA ILE A 241 -6.78 2.48 -3.71
C ILE A 241 -6.02 1.96 -2.50
N ASN A 242 -5.68 0.68 -2.55
CA ASN A 242 -4.83 0.03 -1.56
C ASN A 242 -3.38 0.19 -2.00
N ILE A 243 -2.57 0.82 -1.16
CA ILE A 243 -1.17 1.08 -1.46
C ILE A 243 -0.31 0.21 -0.55
N ASP A 244 0.37 -0.76 -1.14
CA ASP A 244 1.34 -1.59 -0.45
C ASP A 244 2.69 -0.89 -0.43
N MET A 245 3.19 -0.63 0.78
CA MET A 245 4.52 -0.10 1.03
C MET A 245 5.32 -1.07 1.91
N PRO A 246 6.66 -1.03 1.90
CA PRO A 246 7.46 -1.84 2.80
C PRO A 246 7.19 -1.52 4.27
N GLU A 247 7.01 -2.55 5.12
CA GLU A 247 6.68 -2.39 6.54
C GLU A 247 7.68 -1.49 7.32
N TRP A 248 8.95 -1.48 6.93
CA TRP A 248 9.96 -0.66 7.61
C TRP A 248 9.71 0.84 7.40
N LEU A 249 9.10 1.23 6.27
CA LEU A 249 8.72 2.62 6.00
C LEU A 249 7.59 3.06 6.94
N GLU A 250 6.65 2.16 7.24
CA GLU A 250 5.57 2.43 8.19
C GLU A 250 6.10 2.66 9.61
N ARG A 251 7.15 1.93 10.00
CA ARG A 251 7.81 2.06 11.31
C ARG A 251 8.65 3.33 11.47
N LEU A 252 8.88 4.09 10.41
CA LEU A 252 9.56 5.38 10.53
C LEU A 252 8.72 6.40 11.29
N GLU A 253 9.40 7.30 12.00
CA GLU A 253 8.79 8.43 12.68
C GLU A 253 7.95 9.27 11.69
N PRO A 254 6.76 9.77 12.10
CA PRO A 254 5.91 10.58 11.21
C PRO A 254 6.58 11.85 10.68
N SER A 255 7.60 12.35 11.38
CA SER A 255 8.37 13.53 10.99
C SER A 255 9.44 13.25 9.93
N HIS A 256 9.78 11.99 9.68
CA HIS A 256 10.84 11.55 8.78
C HIS A 256 10.58 12.00 7.33
N TRP A 257 11.62 12.51 6.66
CA TRP A 257 11.52 13.09 5.32
C TRP A 257 10.96 12.09 4.30
N LEU A 258 11.46 10.85 4.29
CA LEU A 258 11.01 9.80 3.36
C LEU A 258 9.53 9.46 3.53
N LYS A 259 9.04 9.41 4.77
CA LYS A 259 7.63 9.10 5.04
C LYS A 259 6.73 10.24 4.58
N LYS A 260 7.14 11.50 4.78
CA LYS A 260 6.43 12.68 4.25
C LYS A 260 6.40 12.69 2.73
N ASP A 261 7.50 12.33 2.10
CA ASP A 261 7.63 12.27 0.64
C ASP A 261 6.63 11.28 0.03
N PHE A 262 6.62 10.05 0.53
CA PHE A 262 5.64 9.02 0.12
C PHE A 262 4.20 9.46 0.40
N LEU A 263 3.91 10.07 1.55
CA LEU A 263 2.56 10.56 1.85
C LEU A 263 2.12 11.70 0.92
N ASN A 264 3.04 12.56 0.48
CA ASN A 264 2.75 13.60 -0.50
C ASN A 264 2.43 13.00 -1.88
N ILE A 265 3.21 12.01 -2.33
CA ILE A 265 2.94 11.27 -3.58
C ILE A 265 1.54 10.65 -3.54
N VAL A 266 1.18 9.98 -2.43
CA VAL A 266 -0.15 9.40 -2.25
C VAL A 266 -1.25 10.48 -2.26
N LYS A 267 -1.00 11.63 -1.63
CA LYS A 267 -1.95 12.72 -1.59
C LYS A 267 -2.17 13.33 -2.99
N ASP A 268 -1.12 13.56 -3.75
CA ASP A 268 -1.21 14.11 -5.10
C ASP A 268 -1.86 13.12 -6.07
N MET A 269 -1.58 11.84 -5.89
CA MET A 269 -2.25 10.73 -6.57
C MET A 269 -3.76 10.74 -6.30
N SER A 270 -4.18 10.95 -5.04
CA SER A 270 -5.61 10.95 -4.67
C SER A 270 -6.44 12.09 -5.27
N ILE A 271 -5.81 13.20 -5.67
CA ILE A 271 -6.51 14.35 -6.28
C ILE A 271 -6.89 14.07 -7.73
N ASN A 272 -6.03 13.33 -8.44
CA ASN A 272 -6.13 13.19 -9.90
C ASN A 272 -6.72 11.85 -10.35
N ILE A 273 -6.90 10.89 -9.44
CA ILE A 273 -7.45 9.58 -9.79
C ILE A 273 -8.97 9.57 -9.61
N SER A 274 -9.67 9.48 -10.74
CA SER A 274 -11.11 9.23 -10.79
C SER A 274 -11.43 7.88 -11.43
N LYS A 275 -10.61 7.48 -12.40
CA LYS A 275 -10.77 6.26 -13.20
C LYS A 275 -9.54 5.37 -13.15
N VAL A 276 -9.70 4.10 -13.50
CA VAL A 276 -8.60 3.11 -13.56
C VAL A 276 -7.48 3.57 -14.49
N LYS A 277 -7.82 4.22 -15.61
CA LYS A 277 -6.84 4.85 -16.51
C LYS A 277 -5.93 5.84 -15.79
N ASP A 278 -6.51 6.64 -14.90
CA ASP A 278 -5.81 7.70 -14.21
C ASP A 278 -4.76 7.12 -13.26
N ILE A 279 -4.98 5.91 -12.72
CA ILE A 279 -3.96 5.21 -11.93
C ILE A 279 -2.69 5.00 -12.75
N LYS A 280 -2.80 4.45 -13.97
CA LYS A 280 -1.63 4.20 -14.82
C LYS A 280 -0.90 5.48 -15.20
N VAL A 281 -1.65 6.51 -15.60
CA VAL A 281 -1.09 7.83 -15.95
C VAL A 281 -0.41 8.48 -14.75
N SER A 282 -1.02 8.39 -13.56
CA SER A 282 -0.46 8.92 -12.33
C SER A 282 0.81 8.16 -11.92
N LEU A 283 0.81 6.82 -11.99
CA LEU A 283 2.00 6.01 -11.73
C LEU A 283 3.16 6.36 -12.68
N ASP A 284 2.86 6.60 -13.96
CA ASP A 284 3.87 7.02 -14.94
C ASP A 284 4.47 8.40 -14.61
N SER A 285 3.66 9.33 -14.07
CA SER A 285 4.16 10.67 -13.69
C SER A 285 5.15 10.64 -12.52
N PHE A 286 5.05 9.65 -11.63
CA PHE A 286 5.91 9.51 -10.46
C PHE A 286 7.17 8.65 -10.71
N LYS A 287 7.38 8.14 -11.93
CA LYS A 287 8.58 7.35 -12.26
C LYS A 287 9.88 8.15 -12.19
N GLU A 288 9.80 9.47 -12.27
CA GLU A 288 10.97 10.37 -12.21
C GLU A 288 11.32 10.83 -10.79
N GLU A 289 10.53 10.46 -9.78
CA GLU A 289 10.79 10.84 -8.39
C GLU A 289 12.07 10.21 -7.85
N GLU A 290 12.84 10.97 -7.06
CA GLU A 290 14.19 10.58 -6.67
C GLU A 290 14.19 9.40 -5.68
N ASN A 291 13.19 9.33 -4.81
CA ASN A 291 13.09 8.37 -3.71
C ASN A 291 12.18 7.16 -4.03
N LEU A 292 11.33 7.28 -5.05
CA LEU A 292 10.46 6.22 -5.51
C LEU A 292 11.20 5.34 -6.53
N GLY A 293 11.15 4.03 -6.33
CA GLY A 293 11.73 3.05 -7.24
C GLY A 293 10.67 2.51 -8.18
N SER A 294 10.30 1.24 -7.99
CA SER A 294 9.24 0.61 -8.80
C SER A 294 7.87 0.87 -8.20
N SER A 295 6.95 1.35 -9.03
CA SER A 295 5.53 1.45 -8.75
C SER A 295 4.74 0.63 -9.77
N GLN A 296 3.88 -0.28 -9.31
CA GLN A 296 3.17 -1.21 -10.17
C GLN A 296 1.73 -1.41 -9.70
N LEU A 297 0.81 -1.49 -10.63
CA LEU A 297 -0.56 -1.90 -10.37
C LEU A 297 -0.59 -3.43 -10.30
N MET A 298 -0.90 -3.98 -9.13
CA MET A 298 -0.87 -5.41 -8.87
C MET A 298 -2.17 -6.10 -9.26
N GLU A 299 -3.30 -5.50 -8.88
CA GLU A 299 -4.62 -6.10 -9.03
C GLU A 299 -5.68 -4.99 -9.08
N ILE A 300 -6.75 -5.24 -9.84
CA ILE A 300 -7.93 -4.36 -9.90
C ILE A 300 -9.17 -5.24 -9.73
N ASP A 301 -9.89 -5.04 -8.64
CA ASP A 301 -11.23 -5.59 -8.48
C ASP A 301 -12.25 -4.55 -8.96
N LEU A 302 -12.81 -4.82 -10.13
CA LEU A 302 -13.77 -3.97 -10.82
C LEU A 302 -15.18 -4.09 -10.24
N GLY A 303 -15.48 -5.19 -9.55
CA GLY A 303 -16.78 -5.41 -8.91
C GLY A 303 -16.96 -4.52 -7.68
N VAL A 304 -15.87 -4.28 -6.94
CA VAL A 304 -15.85 -3.39 -5.77
C VAL A 304 -15.29 -2.00 -6.10
N GLY A 305 -14.53 -1.87 -7.18
CA GLY A 305 -13.86 -0.64 -7.60
C GLY A 305 -12.60 -0.36 -6.78
N THR A 306 -11.91 -1.41 -6.34
CA THR A 306 -10.68 -1.33 -5.53
C THR A 306 -9.46 -1.65 -6.37
N GLY A 307 -8.48 -0.76 -6.40
CA GLY A 307 -7.18 -0.98 -7.06
C GLY A 307 -6.07 -1.22 -6.04
N ARG A 308 -5.17 -2.16 -6.30
CA ARG A 308 -4.00 -2.44 -5.44
C ARG A 308 -2.71 -2.05 -6.13
N ILE A 309 -1.97 -1.13 -5.53
CA ILE A 309 -0.72 -0.57 -6.04
C ILE A 309 0.43 -0.97 -5.12
N LEU A 310 1.51 -1.49 -5.68
CA LEU A 310 2.76 -1.71 -4.99
C LEU A 310 3.70 -0.53 -5.22
N MET A 311 4.14 0.12 -4.14
CA MET A 311 5.11 1.21 -4.18
C MET A 311 6.38 0.81 -3.43
N LYS A 312 7.50 0.74 -4.14
CA LYS A 312 8.81 0.42 -3.54
C LYS A 312 9.72 1.66 -3.56
N PRO A 313 10.40 1.97 -2.44
CA PRO A 313 11.52 2.91 -2.45
C PRO A 313 12.61 2.45 -3.41
N LYS A 314 13.38 3.42 -3.90
CA LYS A 314 14.52 3.16 -4.76
C LYS A 314 15.60 2.37 -4.03
N ASP A 315 16.32 1.52 -4.78
CA ASP A 315 17.45 0.75 -4.25
C ASP A 315 18.48 1.70 -3.62
N GLY A 316 18.94 1.37 -2.41
CA GLY A 316 19.86 2.21 -1.64
C GLY A 316 19.20 3.12 -0.60
N ILE A 317 17.92 3.50 -0.77
CA ILE A 317 17.21 4.36 0.19
C ILE A 317 17.15 3.71 1.58
N PHE A 318 16.90 2.40 1.64
CA PHE A 318 16.86 1.66 2.90
C PHE A 318 18.16 1.81 3.70
N TYR A 319 19.32 1.67 3.04
CA TYR A 319 20.64 1.78 3.66
C TYR A 319 20.94 3.22 4.09
N LYS A 320 20.53 4.22 3.29
CA LYS A 320 20.63 5.63 3.66
C LYS A 320 19.84 5.95 4.93
N VAL A 321 18.58 5.49 5.00
CA VAL A 321 17.72 5.69 6.17
C VAL A 321 18.28 4.96 7.40
N LEU A 322 18.76 3.73 7.22
CA LEU A 322 19.38 2.98 8.31
C LEU A 322 20.63 3.68 8.84
N SER A 323 21.43 4.27 7.95
CA SER A 323 22.61 5.03 8.32
C SER A 323 22.27 6.30 9.11
N GLU A 324 21.24 7.03 8.66
CA GLU A 324 20.74 8.23 9.34
C GLU A 324 20.17 7.93 10.73
N ILE A 325 19.43 6.84 10.89
CA ILE A 325 18.80 6.48 12.18
C ILE A 325 19.82 5.95 13.17
N CYS A 326 20.77 5.13 12.70
CA CYS A 326 21.73 4.47 13.58
C CYS A 326 23.01 5.29 13.81
N ASP A 327 23.19 6.41 13.10
CA ASP A 327 24.43 7.20 13.09
C ASP A 327 25.65 6.33 12.75
N LEU A 328 25.48 5.46 11.74
CA LEU A 328 26.47 4.47 11.29
C LEU A 328 26.49 4.43 9.76
N ASP A 329 27.67 4.37 9.15
CA ASP A 329 27.77 4.25 7.70
C ASP A 329 27.45 2.82 7.24
N VAL A 330 26.22 2.60 6.76
CA VAL A 330 25.80 1.32 6.16
C VAL A 330 25.46 1.57 4.69
N SER A 331 26.28 1.04 3.80
CA SER A 331 26.13 1.27 2.35
C SER A 331 25.67 0.04 1.57
N SER A 332 25.70 -1.15 2.18
CA SER A 332 25.42 -2.42 1.51
C SER A 332 24.89 -3.53 2.43
N GLU A 333 24.36 -4.62 1.86
CA GLU A 333 24.03 -5.85 2.60
C GLU A 333 25.23 -6.38 3.41
N SER A 334 26.44 -6.29 2.85
CA SER A 334 27.67 -6.79 3.48
C SER A 334 28.04 -5.97 4.71
N ASP A 335 27.88 -4.65 4.64
CA ASP A 335 28.12 -3.75 5.77
C ASP A 335 27.10 -4.01 6.88
N LEU A 336 25.81 -4.18 6.50
CA LEU A 336 24.75 -4.49 7.44
C LEU A 336 25.03 -5.83 8.17
N LEU A 337 25.46 -6.87 7.44
CA LEU A 337 25.78 -8.16 8.04
C LEU A 337 26.98 -8.07 9.00
N SER A 338 28.00 -7.30 8.62
CA SER A 338 29.18 -7.05 9.46
C SER A 338 28.80 -6.30 10.73
N LEU A 339 28.00 -5.24 10.60
CA LEU A 339 27.48 -4.46 11.72
C LEU A 339 26.64 -5.31 12.66
N VAL A 340 25.70 -6.10 12.16
CA VAL A 340 24.86 -6.99 12.98
C VAL A 340 25.72 -8.00 13.73
N LYS A 341 26.79 -8.51 13.10
CA LYS A 341 27.73 -9.43 13.75
C LYS A 341 28.48 -8.74 14.89
N GLU A 342 28.99 -7.54 14.67
CA GLU A 342 29.68 -6.73 15.68
C GLU A 342 28.75 -6.37 16.85
N LEU A 343 27.54 -5.89 16.54
CA LEU A 343 26.52 -5.57 17.54
C LEU A 343 26.11 -6.80 18.36
N ASN A 344 26.04 -7.98 17.76
CA ASN A 344 25.75 -9.21 18.49
C ASN A 344 26.89 -9.59 19.45
N VAL A 345 28.14 -9.42 19.04
CA VAL A 345 29.30 -9.64 19.94
C VAL A 345 29.29 -8.63 21.08
N ALA A 346 29.12 -7.34 20.78
CA ALA A 346 29.05 -6.29 21.78
C ALA A 346 27.88 -6.50 22.75
N ARG A 347 26.70 -6.87 22.24
CA ARG A 347 25.51 -7.18 23.05
C ARG A 347 25.78 -8.35 23.99
N LYS A 348 26.41 -9.43 23.53
CA LYS A 348 26.75 -10.58 24.38
C LYS A 348 27.68 -10.20 25.52
N GLU A 349 28.71 -9.40 25.25
CA GLU A 349 29.63 -8.94 26.30
C GLU A 349 28.95 -7.94 27.25
N TYR A 350 28.09 -7.05 26.74
CA TYR A 350 27.29 -6.16 27.59
C TYR A 350 26.30 -6.93 28.47
N ASP A 351 25.61 -7.92 27.92
CA ASP A 351 24.65 -8.76 28.66
C ASP A 351 25.31 -9.51 29.82
N LYS A 352 26.61 -9.82 29.75
CA LYS A 352 27.36 -10.40 30.87
C LYS A 352 27.54 -9.42 32.03
N VAL A 353 27.76 -8.14 31.74
CA VAL A 353 28.15 -7.13 32.74
C VAL A 353 26.99 -6.23 33.19
N LYS A 354 25.86 -6.22 32.46
CA LYS A 354 24.77 -5.26 32.69
C LYS A 354 24.23 -5.28 34.12
N ASP A 355 24.04 -6.47 34.70
CA ASP A 355 23.44 -6.61 36.04
C ASP A 355 24.44 -6.10 37.08
N ALA A 356 25.72 -6.46 36.94
CA ALA A 356 26.77 -5.95 37.80
C ALA A 356 26.93 -4.42 37.70
N LEU A 357 26.73 -3.82 36.52
CA LEU A 357 26.75 -2.36 36.36
C LEU A 357 25.58 -1.67 37.09
N ILE A 358 24.42 -2.33 37.16
CA ILE A 358 23.27 -1.84 37.92
C ILE A 358 23.59 -1.94 39.42
N ASP A 359 24.09 -3.08 39.88
CA ASP A 359 24.45 -3.31 41.29
C ASP A 359 25.49 -2.32 41.80
N VAL A 360 26.51 -1.98 41.00
CA VAL A 360 27.54 -0.98 41.34
C VAL A 360 26.93 0.40 41.55
N LYS A 361 25.95 0.77 40.73
CA LYS A 361 25.32 2.09 40.83
C LYS A 361 24.49 2.20 42.09
N GLU A 362 23.79 1.14 42.48
CA GLU A 362 22.89 1.11 43.64
C GLU A 362 23.61 0.86 44.96
N THR A 363 24.50 -0.13 45.00
CA THR A 363 25.13 -0.61 46.26
C THR A 363 26.60 -0.22 46.39
N GLY A 364 27.23 0.23 45.31
CA GLY A 364 28.66 0.54 45.25
C GLY A 364 29.55 -0.66 44.90
N TYR A 365 28.99 -1.86 44.76
CA TYR A 365 29.72 -3.09 44.42
C TYR A 365 28.90 -3.99 43.50
N GLY A 366 29.49 -4.44 42.40
CA GLY A 366 28.84 -5.40 41.49
C GLY A 366 29.74 -6.56 41.13
N LEU A 367 29.11 -7.72 41.02
CA LEU A 367 29.78 -8.97 40.72
C LEU A 367 29.29 -9.51 39.38
N VAL A 368 30.23 -9.73 38.47
CA VAL A 368 29.96 -10.53 37.27
C VAL A 368 30.25 -11.99 37.62
N ALA A 369 29.20 -12.79 37.72
CA ALA A 369 29.34 -14.22 37.96
C ALA A 369 29.96 -14.90 36.73
N PRO A 370 30.92 -15.82 36.91
CA PRO A 370 31.51 -16.56 35.79
C PRO A 370 30.47 -17.40 35.07
N GLN A 371 30.55 -17.44 33.75
CA GLN A 371 29.70 -18.34 32.97
C GLN A 371 30.23 -19.78 33.03
N LEU A 372 29.34 -20.77 32.86
CA LEU A 372 29.72 -22.19 32.78
C LEU A 372 30.79 -22.45 31.70
N SER A 373 30.75 -21.73 30.59
CA SER A 373 31.74 -21.79 29.51
C SER A 373 33.14 -21.29 29.90
N GLU A 374 33.24 -20.51 30.99
CA GLU A 374 34.49 -19.93 31.49
C GLU A 374 35.09 -20.76 32.63
N MET A 375 34.38 -21.80 33.10
CA MET A 375 34.86 -22.71 34.13
C MET A 375 35.92 -23.67 33.56
N LYS A 376 37.08 -23.74 34.22
CA LYS A 376 38.13 -24.71 33.95
C LYS A 376 38.13 -25.79 35.02
N PHE A 377 37.89 -27.03 34.62
CA PHE A 377 38.04 -28.20 35.49
C PHE A 377 39.48 -28.69 35.45
N GLU A 378 40.09 -28.85 36.63
CA GLU A 378 41.36 -29.57 36.76
C GLU A 378 41.09 -31.08 36.81
N GLU A 379 42.11 -31.88 36.51
CA GLU A 379 42.00 -33.33 36.56
C GLU A 379 41.59 -33.81 37.97
N PRO A 380 40.61 -34.73 38.07
CA PRO A 380 40.15 -35.25 39.36
C PRO A 380 41.25 -36.06 40.06
N GLU A 381 41.57 -35.68 41.30
CA GLU A 381 42.55 -36.40 42.11
C GLU A 381 41.86 -37.34 43.11
N ILE A 382 42.29 -38.61 43.18
CA ILE A 382 41.81 -39.53 44.23
C ILE A 382 42.52 -39.18 45.53
N VAL A 383 41.74 -38.80 46.53
CA VAL A 383 42.23 -38.49 47.87
C VAL A 383 41.80 -39.59 48.85
N LYS A 384 42.76 -40.05 49.65
CA LYS A 384 42.53 -41.05 50.70
C LYS A 384 42.55 -40.37 52.06
N GLN A 385 41.42 -40.42 52.79
CA GLN A 385 41.32 -39.93 54.15
C GLN A 385 40.97 -41.10 55.07
N GLY A 386 41.97 -41.64 55.77
CA GLY A 386 41.83 -42.86 56.59
C GLY A 386 41.43 -44.08 55.73
N ASN A 387 40.29 -44.70 56.06
CA ASN A 387 39.73 -45.85 55.34
C ASN A 387 38.76 -45.47 54.20
N LYS A 388 38.56 -44.19 53.91
CA LYS A 388 37.65 -43.73 52.83
C LYS A 388 38.45 -43.16 51.66
N PHE A 389 37.98 -43.47 50.45
CA PHE A 389 38.46 -42.89 49.20
C PHE A 389 37.45 -41.85 48.72
N GLY A 390 37.93 -40.68 48.33
CA GLY A 390 37.14 -39.61 47.74
C GLY A 390 37.80 -39.10 46.45
N VAL A 391 37.03 -38.36 45.66
CA VAL A 391 37.52 -37.67 44.47
C VAL A 391 37.52 -36.18 44.77
N LYS A 392 38.68 -35.54 44.63
CA LYS A 392 38.84 -34.10 44.76
C LYS A 392 38.66 -33.49 43.37
N LEU A 393 37.55 -32.79 43.19
CA LEU A 393 37.27 -31.98 42.01
C LEU A 393 37.69 -30.54 42.31
N LYS A 394 38.46 -29.94 41.41
CA LYS A 394 38.78 -28.51 41.46
C LYS A 394 38.27 -27.86 40.17
N ALA A 395 37.53 -26.76 40.34
CA ALA A 395 37.10 -25.91 39.25
C ALA A 395 37.58 -24.49 39.56
N SER A 396 38.04 -23.78 38.53
CA SER A 396 38.43 -22.38 38.63
C SER A 396 37.70 -21.58 37.56
N ALA A 397 37.28 -20.36 37.89
CA ALA A 397 36.66 -19.44 36.95
C ALA A 397 37.02 -18.00 37.32
N PRO A 398 37.22 -17.11 36.34
CA PRO A 398 37.48 -15.71 36.61
C PRO A 398 36.21 -15.00 37.06
N SER A 399 36.25 -14.25 38.15
CA SER A 399 35.18 -13.34 38.55
C SER A 399 35.61 -11.89 38.29
N LEU A 400 34.70 -11.07 37.76
CA LEU A 400 34.94 -9.63 37.62
C LEU A 400 34.19 -8.91 38.72
N HIS A 401 34.89 -7.99 39.38
CA HIS A 401 34.36 -7.19 40.46
C HIS A 401 34.46 -5.72 40.07
N LEU A 402 33.32 -5.04 40.07
CA LEU A 402 33.21 -3.62 39.79
C LEU A 402 33.00 -2.90 41.13
N ILE A 403 33.80 -1.87 41.40
CA ILE A 403 33.78 -1.14 42.66
C ILE A 403 33.59 0.35 42.35
N LYS A 404 32.55 0.95 42.93
CA LYS A 404 32.33 2.39 42.86
C LYS A 404 33.24 3.09 43.87
N ALA A 405 34.00 4.07 43.41
CA ALA A 405 34.83 4.91 44.27
C ALA A 405 34.43 6.39 44.10
N ASP A 406 33.93 7.00 45.17
CA ASP A 406 33.56 8.41 45.15
C ASP A 406 34.78 9.29 45.42
N ILE A 407 35.25 10.01 44.40
CA ILE A 407 36.41 10.89 44.50
C ILE A 407 35.93 12.29 44.91
N LYS A 408 36.40 12.76 46.07
CA LYS A 408 36.16 14.13 46.54
C LYS A 408 37.35 15.03 46.18
N THR A 409 37.07 16.15 45.55
CA THR A 409 38.06 17.19 45.24
C THR A 409 37.63 18.50 45.85
N GLU A 410 38.54 19.14 46.56
CA GLU A 410 38.40 20.48 47.11
C GLU A 410 39.32 21.40 46.31
N ILE A 411 38.83 22.60 45.98
CA ILE A 411 39.61 23.63 45.30
C ILE A 411 39.68 24.80 46.26
N SER A 412 40.89 25.15 46.68
CA SER A 412 41.16 26.33 47.52
C SER A 412 41.91 27.34 46.66
N PRO A 413 41.21 28.21 45.90
CA PRO A 413 41.87 29.24 45.12
C PRO A 413 42.56 30.21 46.08
N ILE A 414 43.83 30.54 45.81
CA ILE A 414 44.57 31.52 46.60
C ILE A 414 44.12 32.91 46.14
N MET A 415 43.50 33.67 47.03
CA MET A 415 43.02 35.02 46.76
C MET A 415 43.98 36.08 47.32
N GLY A 416 43.99 37.25 46.70
CA GLY A 416 44.85 38.37 47.05
C GLY A 416 44.46 39.00 48.39
N SER A 417 43.62 40.02 48.35
CA SER A 417 43.16 40.74 49.55
C SER A 417 41.91 40.12 50.19
N GLU A 418 41.68 40.42 51.47
CA GLU A 418 40.51 39.95 52.23
C GLU A 418 39.18 40.40 51.61
N LYS A 419 39.12 41.65 51.11
CA LYS A 419 37.92 42.18 50.44
C LYS A 419 37.59 41.44 49.14
N GLU A 420 38.58 41.09 48.34
CA GLU A 420 38.37 40.32 47.10
C GLU A 420 37.85 38.91 47.39
N SER A 421 38.22 38.34 48.54
CA SER A 421 37.74 37.03 48.99
C SER A 421 36.29 37.07 49.45
N GLU A 422 35.89 38.11 50.20
CA GLU A 422 34.51 38.31 50.64
C GLU A 422 33.55 38.58 49.48
N GLU A 423 33.97 39.38 48.48
CA GLU A 423 33.16 39.66 47.29
C GLU A 423 32.93 38.40 46.45
N LEU A 424 33.95 37.54 46.33
CA LEU A 424 33.81 36.27 45.63
C LEU A 424 32.83 35.32 46.33
N VAL A 425 32.94 35.18 47.65
CA VAL A 425 32.05 34.31 48.42
C VAL A 425 30.60 34.78 48.28
N LYS A 426 30.35 36.10 48.35
CA LYS A 426 29.01 36.66 48.11
C LYS A 426 28.51 36.38 46.69
N ALA A 427 29.35 36.59 45.67
CA ALA A 427 28.97 36.33 44.28
C ALA A 427 28.63 34.86 44.02
N ILE A 428 29.37 33.92 44.63
CA ILE A 428 29.11 32.48 44.53
C ILE A 428 27.81 32.13 45.26
N LEU A 429 27.56 32.69 46.45
CA LEU A 429 26.32 32.45 47.21
C LEU A 429 25.09 33.00 46.47
N ASP A 430 25.16 34.21 45.93
CA ASP A 430 24.08 34.83 45.16
C ASP A 430 23.75 34.02 43.88
N GLN A 431 24.78 33.49 43.20
CA GLN A 431 24.59 32.61 42.04
C GLN A 431 24.07 31.22 42.42
N PHE A 432 24.50 30.69 43.57
CA PHE A 432 24.03 29.41 44.07
C PHE A 432 22.54 29.45 44.46
N GLU A 433 22.08 30.56 45.05
CA GLU A 433 20.67 30.75 45.42
C GLU A 433 19.76 31.00 44.20
N SER A 434 20.30 31.56 43.11
CA SER A 434 19.52 31.89 41.91
C SER A 434 19.43 30.75 40.89
N ASP A 435 20.53 30.09 40.54
CA ASP A 435 20.55 28.91 39.67
C ASP A 435 21.81 28.05 39.90
N PRO A 436 21.70 26.95 40.70
CA PRO A 436 22.81 26.04 41.00
C PRO A 436 23.47 25.42 39.76
N THR A 437 22.74 25.30 38.66
CA THR A 437 23.22 24.68 37.41
C THR A 437 24.11 25.64 36.63
N SER A 438 23.79 26.93 36.64
CA SER A 438 24.58 27.99 35.98
C SER A 438 25.96 28.20 36.61
N LEU A 439 26.10 27.85 37.90
CA LEU A 439 27.33 28.02 38.68
C LEU A 439 28.52 27.25 38.10
N TRP A 440 28.28 26.09 37.45
CA TRP A 440 29.32 25.31 36.78
C TRP A 440 29.90 26.01 35.55
N GLN A 441 29.08 26.81 34.88
CA GLN A 441 29.45 27.61 33.71
C GLN A 441 29.99 28.99 34.08
N SER A 442 29.91 29.37 35.36
CA SER A 442 30.46 30.63 35.85
C SER A 442 31.96 30.70 35.59
N ASN A 443 32.40 31.82 35.01
CA ASN A 443 33.78 32.03 34.61
C ASN A 443 34.56 32.55 35.82
N MET A 444 35.49 31.74 36.30
CA MET A 444 36.30 32.02 37.48
C MET A 444 37.77 32.01 37.09
N PHE A 445 38.40 33.19 37.11
CA PHE A 445 39.82 33.36 36.77
C PHE A 445 40.17 32.95 35.32
N GLY A 446 39.26 33.21 34.37
CA GLY A 446 39.49 32.94 32.95
C GLY A 446 39.29 31.49 32.53
N LYS A 447 38.83 30.61 33.43
CA LYS A 447 38.33 29.26 33.17
C LYS A 447 36.99 29.05 33.86
N SER A 448 36.13 28.18 33.34
CA SER A 448 34.91 27.81 34.07
C SER A 448 35.23 26.96 35.30
N LEU A 449 34.37 27.05 36.32
CA LEU A 449 34.47 26.23 37.52
C LEU A 449 34.48 24.73 37.18
N GLU A 450 33.71 24.31 36.18
CA GLU A 450 33.70 22.95 35.64
C GLU A 450 35.08 22.48 35.17
N VAL A 451 35.85 23.33 34.47
CA VAL A 451 37.19 22.98 33.99
C VAL A 451 38.15 22.80 35.15
N LEU A 452 38.10 23.70 36.15
CA LEU A 452 38.97 23.61 37.34
C LEU A 452 38.67 22.33 38.16
N VAL A 453 37.40 21.96 38.32
CA VAL A 453 36.99 20.72 39.00
C VAL A 453 37.38 19.48 38.19
N LYS A 454 37.20 19.50 36.87
CA LYS A 454 37.64 18.40 35.98
C LYS A 454 39.15 18.19 36.02
N GLU A 455 39.95 19.26 35.98
CA GLU A 455 41.41 19.18 36.13
C GLU A 455 41.82 18.61 37.49
N GLY A 456 41.16 19.04 38.57
CA GLY A 456 41.38 18.52 39.93
C GLY A 456 40.99 17.04 40.09
N LEU A 457 39.88 16.61 39.48
CA LEU A 457 39.44 15.21 39.47
C LEU A 457 40.36 14.33 38.63
N GLN A 458 40.75 14.75 37.41
CA GLN A 458 41.68 14.00 36.56
C GLN A 458 43.02 13.77 37.24
N ASN A 459 43.57 14.78 37.92
CA ASN A 459 44.81 14.64 38.69
C ASN A 459 44.72 13.64 39.86
N LYS A 460 43.52 13.34 40.38
CA LYS A 460 43.32 12.31 41.42
C LYS A 460 42.96 10.94 40.85
N LEU A 461 42.26 10.88 39.72
CA LEU A 461 41.86 9.63 39.05
C LEU A 461 43.06 8.76 38.66
N TYR A 462 44.14 9.37 38.14
CA TYR A 462 45.32 8.63 37.66
C TYR A 462 46.39 8.37 38.73
N LYS A 463 46.07 8.53 40.02
CA LYS A 463 47.06 8.40 41.10
C LYS A 463 47.19 7.02 41.73
N MET A 464 46.32 6.05 41.44
CA MET A 464 46.44 4.72 42.03
C MET A 464 47.62 3.97 41.37
N PRO A 465 48.75 3.78 42.06
CA PRO A 465 49.92 3.12 41.47
C PRO A 465 49.61 1.66 41.12
N GLU A 466 50.25 1.12 40.08
CA GLU A 466 50.04 -0.28 39.66
C GLU A 466 50.29 -1.29 40.79
N ASP A 467 51.28 -1.04 41.65
CA ASP A 467 51.58 -1.94 42.78
C ASP A 467 50.42 -2.00 43.78
N VAL A 468 49.69 -0.90 43.99
CA VAL A 468 48.49 -0.84 44.83
C VAL A 468 47.32 -1.57 44.17
N GLN A 469 47.12 -1.39 42.86
CA GLN A 469 46.08 -2.11 42.11
C GLN A 469 46.26 -3.64 42.21
N VAL A 470 47.50 -4.12 42.02
CA VAL A 470 47.85 -5.55 42.15
C VAL A 470 47.65 -6.05 43.58
N LYS A 471 48.00 -5.24 44.60
CA LYS A 471 47.77 -5.60 46.01
C LYS A 471 46.27 -5.72 46.31
N ILE A 472 45.43 -4.80 45.83
CA ILE A 472 43.97 -4.85 45.99
C ILE A 472 43.40 -6.10 45.32
N GLN A 473 43.79 -6.37 44.06
CA GLN A 473 43.36 -7.55 43.32
C GLN A 473 43.72 -8.86 44.06
N LYS A 474 44.99 -9.02 44.49
CA LYS A 474 45.44 -10.21 45.23
C LYS A 474 44.72 -10.37 46.55
N THR A 475 44.43 -9.26 47.23
CA THR A 475 43.74 -9.30 48.52
C THR A 475 42.28 -9.72 48.35
N LEU A 476 41.58 -9.17 47.36
CA LEU A 476 40.22 -9.62 47.00
C LEU A 476 40.20 -11.10 46.62
N GLN A 477 41.14 -11.55 45.78
CA GLN A 477 41.26 -12.95 45.39
C GLN A 477 41.49 -13.87 46.59
N LYS A 478 42.33 -13.47 47.54
CA LYS A 478 42.61 -14.24 48.76
C LYS A 478 41.38 -14.34 49.66
N ILE A 479 40.67 -13.23 49.87
CA ILE A 479 39.43 -13.20 50.67
C ILE A 479 38.37 -14.15 50.08
N ILE A 480 38.18 -14.11 48.76
CA ILE A 480 37.19 -14.95 48.07
C ILE A 480 37.55 -16.44 48.18
N ASN A 481 38.83 -16.79 48.02
CA ASN A 481 39.27 -18.19 48.05
C ASN A 481 39.31 -18.79 49.47
N GLU A 482 39.67 -18.00 50.48
CA GLU A 482 39.85 -18.49 51.85
C GLU A 482 38.55 -18.41 52.69
N GLY A 483 37.52 -17.70 52.19
CA GLY A 483 36.14 -17.70 52.72
C GLY A 483 35.96 -17.11 54.12
N ASN A 484 37.05 -16.73 54.80
CA ASN A 484 37.04 -16.15 56.15
C ASN A 484 38.25 -15.22 56.32
N GLY A 485 38.01 -13.91 56.23
CA GLY A 485 39.03 -12.92 56.54
C GLY A 485 38.46 -11.51 56.58
N GLY A 486 38.56 -10.84 57.72
CA GLY A 486 38.39 -9.38 57.77
C GLY A 486 39.54 -8.69 57.05
N LEU A 487 39.24 -7.63 56.30
CA LEU A 487 40.26 -6.81 55.64
C LEU A 487 40.75 -5.73 56.61
N ILE A 488 42.04 -5.73 56.97
CA ILE A 488 42.69 -4.61 57.63
C ILE A 488 43.70 -4.03 56.65
N CYS A 489 43.41 -2.83 56.15
CA CYS A 489 44.32 -2.11 55.26
C CYS A 489 45.06 -1.05 56.09
N ILE A 490 46.37 -1.19 56.24
CA ILE A 490 47.22 -0.19 56.90
C ILE A 490 47.85 0.66 55.79
N ILE A 491 47.45 1.93 55.73
CA ILE A 491 48.07 2.93 54.85
C ILE A 491 49.22 3.55 55.65
N LEU A 492 50.43 3.48 55.10
CA LEU A 492 51.67 3.99 55.72
C LEU A 492 51.93 5.45 55.35
#